data_AF-A0A059KIL9-F1
#
_entry.id   AF-A0A059KIL9-F1
#
_cell.length_a   1.000
_cell.length_b   1.000
_cell.length_c   1.000
_cell.angle_alpha   90.00
_cell.angle_beta   90.00
_cell.angle_gamma   90.00
#
_symmetry.space_group_name_H-M   'P 1'
#
loop_
_entity.id
_entity.type
_entity.pdbx_description
1 polymer ?
#
loop_
_entity_poly.entity_id
_entity_poly.type
_entity_poly.pdbx_seq_one_letter_code
_entity_poly.pdbx_strand_id
1 'polypeptide(L)'
;MTAFNTFNTFNRLRNLTAARDALGADWGRFHAVYTLTGAESLEDLDELGRAAIRAALGQDDMPDAEAERIADLLADCAEAEEAADHMPAAELAALLGELAAAGDAAGLRLALLLAPYDGTAYADRLQDMADAADAGELADRAAVRAEQVRALMASPKPGRVVTEELAGAVVDAMEAWHRLKTETPEQRAIREAFAEARRLIDLHGEEDPRAFAAIIRAVELQDPGCCDRMLKADGITMPTPTHCTADGEPLYSLEAVADALGADVADLEAIAEDMEAAGLTVRHQPAGSLH
;
A
#
# COMPACT_ATOMS: atom_id res chain seq x y z
N MET A 1 -9.62 21.45 23.81
CA MET A 1 -9.41 21.12 22.39
C MET A 1 -8.88 19.69 22.35
N THR A 2 -9.77 18.72 22.18
CA THR A 2 -9.39 17.36 21.80
C THR A 2 -8.75 17.45 20.42
N ALA A 3 -7.51 16.96 20.27
CA ALA A 3 -6.87 16.87 18.98
C ALA A 3 -7.78 16.07 18.04
N PHE A 4 -8.12 16.63 16.88
CA PHE A 4 -8.80 15.89 15.84
C PHE A 4 -7.86 14.74 15.45
N ASN A 5 -8.27 13.49 15.70
CA ASN A 5 -7.42 12.34 15.40
C ASN A 5 -7.64 11.93 13.94
N THR A 6 -7.07 12.71 13.02
CA THR A 6 -7.17 12.50 11.56
C THR A 6 -6.86 11.06 11.15
N PHE A 7 -5.86 10.45 11.78
CA PHE A 7 -5.51 9.07 11.47
C PHE A 7 -6.62 8.09 11.86
N ASN A 8 -7.28 8.28 13.00
CA ASN A 8 -8.44 7.48 13.38
C ASN A 8 -9.65 7.75 12.47
N THR A 9 -9.93 9.01 12.13
CA THR A 9 -11.02 9.37 11.20
C THR A 9 -10.81 8.71 9.84
N PHE A 10 -9.60 8.81 9.29
CA PHE A 10 -9.25 8.19 8.02
C PHE A 10 -9.32 6.66 8.08
N ASN A 11 -8.80 6.03 9.14
CA ASN A 11 -8.88 4.57 9.27
C ASN A 11 -10.32 4.08 9.46
N ARG A 12 -11.17 4.81 10.20
CA ARG A 12 -12.60 4.52 10.29
C ARG A 12 -13.22 4.54 8.89
N LEU A 13 -13.02 5.63 8.14
CA LEU A 13 -13.53 5.75 6.78
C LEU A 13 -13.01 4.64 5.85
N ARG A 14 -11.73 4.30 5.93
CA ARG A 14 -11.11 3.23 5.13
C ARG A 14 -11.76 1.87 5.41
N ASN A 15 -11.96 1.54 6.68
CA ASN A 15 -12.55 0.27 7.08
C ASN A 15 -14.04 0.18 6.67
N LEU A 16 -14.78 1.27 6.85
CA LEU A 16 -16.20 1.35 6.46
C LEU A 16 -16.35 1.26 4.94
N THR A 17 -15.50 1.96 4.18
CA THR A 17 -15.48 1.88 2.72
C THR A 17 -15.16 0.47 2.24
N ALA A 18 -14.18 -0.20 2.85
CA ALA A 18 -13.86 -1.58 2.51
C ALA A 18 -15.01 -2.55 2.82
N ALA A 19 -15.68 -2.37 3.96
CA ALA A 19 -16.87 -3.16 4.32
C ALA A 19 -18.02 -2.92 3.34
N ARG A 20 -18.26 -1.66 2.93
CA ARG A 20 -19.27 -1.29 1.92
C ARG A 20 -18.95 -1.91 0.56
N ASP A 21 -17.70 -1.82 0.10
CA ASP A 21 -17.29 -2.35 -1.19
C ASP A 21 -17.36 -3.90 -1.22
N ALA A 22 -17.11 -4.57 -0.08
CA ALA A 22 -17.20 -6.02 0.05
C ALA A 22 -18.63 -6.57 -0.12
N LEU A 23 -19.67 -5.73 0.02
CA LEU A 23 -21.05 -6.12 -0.25
C LEU A 23 -21.32 -6.34 -1.75
N GLY A 24 -20.43 -5.86 -2.64
CA GLY A 24 -20.52 -6.11 -4.08
C GLY A 24 -21.72 -5.41 -4.77
N ALA A 25 -22.29 -4.39 -4.14
CA ALA A 25 -23.46 -3.67 -4.64
C ALA A 25 -23.11 -2.66 -5.73
N ASP A 26 -24.11 -2.33 -6.57
CA ASP A 26 -24.06 -1.12 -7.40
C ASP A 26 -24.49 0.10 -6.57
N TRP A 27 -23.52 0.67 -5.83
CA TRP A 27 -23.76 1.83 -4.96
C TRP A 27 -24.13 3.10 -5.71
N GLY A 28 -23.75 3.22 -7.00
CA GLY A 28 -24.19 4.32 -7.85
C GLY A 28 -25.69 4.25 -8.12
N ARG A 29 -26.19 3.04 -8.40
CA ARG A 29 -27.62 2.77 -8.53
C ARG A 29 -28.36 2.97 -7.20
N PHE A 30 -27.78 2.54 -6.07
CA PHE A 30 -28.35 2.83 -4.76
C PHE A 30 -28.53 4.33 -4.54
N HIS A 31 -27.46 5.13 -4.72
CA HIS A 31 -27.53 6.58 -4.56
C HIS A 31 -28.57 7.23 -5.48
N ALA A 32 -28.67 6.78 -6.74
CA ALA A 32 -29.69 7.29 -7.66
C ALA A 32 -31.11 7.00 -7.16
N VAL A 33 -31.37 5.78 -6.68
CA VAL A 33 -32.69 5.40 -6.13
C VAL A 33 -32.98 6.16 -4.84
N TYR A 34 -32.02 6.22 -3.92
CA TYR A 34 -32.15 6.87 -2.62
C TYR A 34 -32.33 8.39 -2.75
N THR A 35 -31.60 9.05 -3.65
CA THR A 35 -31.78 10.50 -3.91
C THR A 35 -33.18 10.81 -4.45
N LEU A 36 -33.78 9.89 -5.22
CA LEU A 36 -35.14 10.05 -5.74
C LEU A 36 -36.23 9.88 -4.68
N THR A 37 -35.94 9.27 -3.53
CA THR A 37 -36.91 9.14 -2.43
C THR A 37 -37.04 10.41 -1.59
N GLY A 38 -36.10 11.35 -1.70
CA GLY A 38 -36.09 12.59 -0.93
C GLY A 38 -35.81 12.39 0.56
N ALA A 39 -35.27 11.24 0.96
CA ALA A 39 -34.87 10.97 2.34
C ALA A 39 -33.71 11.89 2.76
N GLU A 40 -33.86 12.56 3.91
CA GLU A 40 -32.86 13.48 4.44
C GLU A 40 -31.78 12.77 5.28
N SER A 41 -32.05 11.54 5.75
CA SER A 41 -31.12 10.73 6.55
C SER A 41 -31.32 9.24 6.32
N LEU A 42 -30.22 8.47 6.36
CA LEU A 42 -30.24 7.00 6.34
C LEU A 42 -30.78 6.42 7.65
N GLU A 43 -30.83 7.20 8.72
CA GLU A 43 -31.38 6.79 10.02
C GLU A 43 -32.91 6.62 9.97
N ASP A 44 -33.59 7.28 9.03
CA ASP A 44 -35.04 7.19 8.82
C ASP A 44 -35.39 6.23 7.67
N LEU A 45 -34.84 5.02 7.72
CA LEU A 45 -35.12 4.01 6.70
C LEU A 45 -36.54 3.47 6.81
N ASP A 46 -37.39 3.99 5.95
CA ASP A 46 -38.71 3.44 5.68
C ASP A 46 -38.63 2.16 4.80
N GLU A 47 -39.79 1.63 4.45
CA GLU A 47 -39.92 0.45 3.61
C GLU A 47 -39.28 0.64 2.21
N LEU A 48 -39.26 1.88 1.71
CA LEU A 48 -38.74 2.23 0.40
C LEU A 48 -37.21 2.19 0.37
N GLY A 49 -36.54 2.72 1.41
CA GLY A 49 -35.09 2.65 1.45
C GLY A 49 -34.57 1.22 1.72
N ARG A 50 -35.29 0.39 2.50
CA ARG A 50 -34.97 -1.05 2.60
C ARG A 50 -35.10 -1.75 1.26
N ALA A 51 -36.15 -1.46 0.49
CA ALA A 51 -36.30 -1.98 -0.86
C ALA A 51 -35.19 -1.51 -1.82
N ALA A 52 -34.70 -0.27 -1.67
CA ALA A 52 -33.58 0.26 -2.45
C ALA A 52 -32.26 -0.48 -2.16
N ILE A 53 -31.97 -0.79 -0.88
CA ILE A 53 -30.80 -1.59 -0.49
C ILE A 53 -30.85 -2.98 -1.13
N ARG A 54 -32.00 -3.66 -1.00
CA ARG A 54 -32.22 -4.98 -1.62
C ARG A 54 -32.00 -4.95 -3.12
N ALA A 55 -32.57 -3.96 -3.80
CA ALA A 55 -32.43 -3.80 -5.24
C ALA A 55 -30.98 -3.49 -5.66
N ALA A 56 -30.24 -2.70 -4.89
CA ALA A 56 -28.84 -2.39 -5.15
C ALA A 56 -27.91 -3.61 -5.01
N LEU A 57 -28.27 -4.53 -4.12
CA LEU A 57 -27.56 -5.79 -3.87
C LEU A 57 -28.08 -6.96 -4.71
N GLY A 58 -29.20 -6.79 -5.40
CA GLY A 58 -29.86 -7.88 -6.14
C GLY A 58 -30.38 -9.00 -5.22
N GLN A 59 -30.80 -8.65 -4.00
CA GLN A 59 -31.22 -9.61 -2.97
C GLN A 59 -32.64 -9.29 -2.48
N ASP A 60 -33.64 -9.69 -3.26
CA ASP A 60 -35.05 -9.44 -2.96
C ASP A 60 -35.53 -10.10 -1.66
N ASP A 61 -34.93 -11.24 -1.28
CA ASP A 61 -35.28 -12.02 -0.07
C ASP A 61 -34.46 -11.66 1.18
N MET A 62 -33.72 -10.54 1.15
CA MET A 62 -32.89 -10.12 2.29
C MET A 62 -33.75 -9.81 3.54
N PRO A 63 -33.44 -10.41 4.71
CA PRO A 63 -34.13 -10.10 5.96
C PRO A 63 -34.03 -8.62 6.32
N ASP A 64 -35.08 -8.05 6.91
CA ASP A 64 -35.10 -6.63 7.34
C ASP A 64 -33.92 -6.27 8.25
N ALA A 65 -33.53 -7.17 9.16
CA ALA A 65 -32.39 -6.96 10.07
C ALA A 65 -31.01 -6.96 9.37
N GLU A 66 -30.90 -7.54 8.17
CA GLU A 66 -29.68 -7.42 7.35
C GLU A 66 -29.69 -6.09 6.60
N ALA A 67 -30.84 -5.69 6.04
CA ALA A 67 -31.00 -4.40 5.38
C ALA A 67 -30.75 -3.23 6.33
N GLU A 68 -31.18 -3.34 7.59
CA GLU A 68 -30.93 -2.35 8.66
C GLU A 68 -29.44 -2.27 9.02
N ARG A 69 -28.74 -3.40 9.15
CA ARG A 69 -27.28 -3.38 9.39
C ARG A 69 -26.49 -2.74 8.25
N ILE A 70 -26.89 -2.99 7.01
CA ILE A 70 -26.24 -2.39 5.83
C ILE A 70 -26.50 -0.89 5.79
N ALA A 71 -27.69 -0.47 6.18
CA ALA A 71 -28.02 0.92 6.29
C ALA A 71 -27.21 1.67 7.35
N ASP A 72 -27.08 1.10 8.54
CA ASP A 72 -26.24 1.66 9.61
C ASP A 72 -24.80 1.83 9.11
N LEU A 73 -24.27 0.82 8.39
CA LEU A 73 -22.96 0.92 7.75
C LEU A 73 -22.86 2.09 6.76
N LEU A 74 -23.89 2.33 5.95
CA LEU A 74 -23.92 3.45 5.00
C LEU A 74 -24.02 4.80 5.70
N ALA A 75 -24.79 4.89 6.79
CA ALA A 75 -24.89 6.08 7.62
C ALA A 75 -23.54 6.39 8.28
N ASP A 76 -22.88 5.37 8.85
CA ASP A 76 -21.53 5.45 9.40
C ASP A 76 -20.51 5.91 8.33
N CYS A 77 -20.63 5.41 7.09
CA CYS A 77 -19.79 5.86 5.97
C CYS A 77 -19.98 7.37 5.72
N ALA A 78 -21.23 7.82 5.62
CA ALA A 78 -21.55 9.22 5.37
C ALA A 78 -21.03 10.15 6.48
N GLU A 79 -21.21 9.76 7.75
CA GLU A 79 -20.67 10.50 8.90
C GLU A 79 -19.13 10.57 8.84
N ALA A 80 -18.47 9.46 8.52
CA ALA A 80 -17.02 9.41 8.40
C ALA A 80 -16.49 10.24 7.20
N GLU A 81 -17.21 10.26 6.07
CA GLU A 81 -16.91 11.10 4.91
C GLU A 81 -17.06 12.60 5.26
N GLU A 82 -18.13 12.99 5.95
CA GLU A 82 -18.33 14.37 6.42
C GLU A 82 -17.23 14.78 7.40
N ALA A 83 -16.89 13.93 8.36
CA ALA A 83 -15.78 14.19 9.28
C ALA A 83 -14.45 14.36 8.52
N ALA A 84 -14.21 13.55 7.49
CA ALA A 84 -13.01 13.63 6.67
C ALA A 84 -12.98 14.88 5.78
N ASP A 85 -14.12 15.40 5.32
CA ASP A 85 -14.21 16.67 4.57
C ASP A 85 -13.84 17.91 5.41
N HIS A 86 -13.80 17.76 6.73
CA HIS A 86 -13.34 18.78 7.68
C HIS A 86 -11.91 18.56 8.17
N MET A 87 -11.19 17.60 7.60
CA MET A 87 -9.78 17.32 7.94
C MET A 87 -8.91 18.56 7.69
N PRO A 88 -8.05 18.96 8.65
CA PRO A 88 -7.13 20.07 8.44
C PRO A 88 -6.17 19.79 7.26
N ALA A 89 -5.93 20.79 6.43
CA ALA A 89 -5.09 20.66 5.22
C ALA A 89 -3.70 20.09 5.52
N ALA A 90 -3.07 20.53 6.61
CA ALA A 90 -1.75 20.03 7.03
C ALA A 90 -1.79 18.55 7.44
N GLU A 91 -2.87 18.09 8.08
CA GLU A 91 -3.01 16.71 8.51
C GLU A 91 -3.30 15.79 7.30
N LEU A 92 -4.08 16.25 6.32
CA LEU A 92 -4.26 15.56 5.05
C LEU A 92 -2.94 15.48 4.25
N ALA A 93 -2.16 16.55 4.19
CA ALA A 93 -0.87 16.56 3.53
C ALA A 93 0.12 15.56 4.17
N ALA A 94 0.17 15.52 5.51
CA ALA A 94 0.98 14.55 6.25
C ALA A 94 0.53 13.10 5.96
N LEU A 95 -0.78 12.84 6.00
CA LEU A 95 -1.36 11.53 5.70
C LEU A 95 -1.01 11.05 4.29
N LEU A 96 -1.12 11.93 3.28
CA LEU A 96 -0.74 11.62 1.90
C LEU A 96 0.74 11.23 1.80
N GLY A 97 1.61 11.95 2.50
CA GLY A 97 3.05 11.64 2.57
C GLY A 97 3.33 10.28 3.22
N GLU A 98 2.68 9.97 4.35
CA GLU A 98 2.80 8.69 5.05
C GLU A 98 2.34 7.51 4.18
N LEU A 99 1.19 7.65 3.52
CA LEU A 99 0.65 6.61 2.63
C LEU A 99 1.53 6.38 1.40
N ALA A 100 2.10 7.46 0.84
CA ALA A 100 3.05 7.37 -0.27
C ALA A 100 4.34 6.66 0.15
N ALA A 101 4.88 6.98 1.34
CA ALA A 101 6.06 6.32 1.88
C ALA A 101 5.83 4.84 2.19
N ALA A 102 4.62 4.49 2.66
CA ALA A 102 4.22 3.11 2.93
C ALA A 102 3.90 2.29 1.66
N GLY A 103 3.72 2.94 0.52
CA GLY A 103 3.26 2.28 -0.71
C GLY A 103 1.81 1.80 -0.64
N ASP A 104 0.96 2.44 0.19
CA ASP A 104 -0.45 2.06 0.36
C ASP A 104 -1.31 2.65 -0.78
N ALA A 105 -1.38 1.94 -1.91
CA ALA A 105 -2.14 2.37 -3.08
C ALA A 105 -3.65 2.53 -2.82
N ALA A 106 -4.23 1.68 -1.95
CA ALA A 106 -5.65 1.75 -1.61
C ALA A 106 -5.93 2.97 -0.71
N GLY A 107 -5.07 3.20 0.29
CA GLY A 107 -5.10 4.38 1.14
C GLY A 107 -4.91 5.67 0.35
N LEU A 108 -3.93 5.73 -0.55
CA LEU A 108 -3.69 6.89 -1.42
C LEU A 108 -4.93 7.22 -2.26
N ARG A 109 -5.56 6.21 -2.88
CA ARG A 109 -6.80 6.41 -3.65
C ARG A 109 -7.87 7.08 -2.80
N LEU A 110 -8.08 6.58 -1.58
CA LEU A 110 -9.09 7.13 -0.67
C LEU A 110 -8.74 8.54 -0.21
N ALA A 111 -7.50 8.79 0.21
CA ALA A 111 -7.04 10.10 0.67
C ALA A 111 -7.10 11.16 -0.45
N LEU A 112 -6.80 10.80 -1.69
CA LEU A 112 -6.92 11.69 -2.85
C LEU A 112 -8.38 12.09 -3.14
N LEU A 113 -9.36 11.22 -2.86
CA LEU A 113 -10.79 11.57 -3.00
C LEU A 113 -11.25 12.61 -1.97
N LEU A 114 -10.61 12.63 -0.80
CA LEU A 114 -10.87 13.62 0.25
C LEU A 114 -10.26 15.00 -0.04
N ALA A 115 -9.30 15.07 -0.97
CA ALA A 115 -8.62 16.33 -1.25
C ALA A 115 -9.62 17.40 -1.78
N PRO A 116 -9.49 18.67 -1.34
CA PRO A 116 -10.49 19.70 -1.58
C PRO A 116 -10.34 20.38 -2.97
N TYR A 117 -10.05 19.59 -4.00
CA TYR A 117 -9.93 20.05 -5.39
C TYR A 117 -11.00 19.43 -6.29
N ASP A 118 -11.35 20.13 -7.36
CA ASP A 118 -12.23 19.66 -8.43
C ASP A 118 -11.37 18.93 -9.48
N GLY A 119 -11.60 17.63 -9.62
CA GLY A 119 -10.85 16.78 -10.54
C GLY A 119 -11.06 17.12 -12.01
N THR A 120 -12.25 17.57 -12.40
CA THR A 120 -12.55 17.97 -13.77
C THR A 120 -11.84 19.28 -14.09
N ALA A 121 -11.99 20.29 -13.23
CA ALA A 121 -11.30 21.56 -13.42
C ALA A 121 -9.78 21.41 -13.41
N TYR A 122 -9.24 20.50 -12.59
CA TYR A 122 -7.80 20.19 -12.60
C TYR A 122 -7.37 19.52 -13.92
N ALA A 123 -8.12 18.52 -14.40
CA ALA A 123 -7.82 17.84 -15.65
C ALA A 123 -7.83 18.79 -16.86
N ASP A 124 -8.82 19.68 -16.94
CA ASP A 124 -8.91 20.68 -18.01
C ASP A 124 -7.67 21.60 -18.02
N ARG A 125 -7.21 22.04 -16.85
CA ARG A 125 -6.00 22.88 -16.74
C ARG A 125 -4.72 22.14 -17.14
N LEU A 126 -4.61 20.86 -16.80
CA LEU A 126 -3.47 20.05 -17.22
C LEU A 126 -3.47 19.85 -18.73
N GLN A 127 -4.65 19.71 -19.35
CA GLN A 127 -4.78 19.62 -20.80
C GLN A 127 -4.37 20.94 -21.47
N ASP A 128 -4.87 22.08 -20.98
CA ASP A 128 -4.46 23.40 -21.47
C ASP A 128 -2.94 23.61 -21.39
N MET A 129 -2.33 23.17 -20.28
CA MET A 129 -0.87 23.21 -20.09
C MET A 129 -0.15 22.32 -21.11
N ALA A 130 -0.62 21.09 -21.33
CA ALA A 130 -0.02 20.17 -22.28
C ALA A 130 -0.13 20.67 -23.74
N ASP A 131 -1.24 21.32 -24.07
CA ASP A 131 -1.47 21.88 -25.41
C ASP A 131 -0.64 23.16 -25.66
N ALA A 132 -0.27 23.89 -24.60
CA ALA A 132 0.53 25.11 -24.68
C ALA A 132 2.05 24.89 -24.54
N ALA A 133 2.49 23.75 -24.01
CA ALA A 133 3.90 23.49 -23.70
C ALA A 133 4.70 23.03 -24.92
N ASP A 134 5.92 23.56 -25.07
CA ASP A 134 6.89 23.02 -26.02
C ASP A 134 7.51 21.71 -25.51
N ALA A 135 7.94 20.83 -26.43
CA ALA A 135 8.51 19.52 -26.09
C ALA A 135 9.74 19.59 -25.14
N GLY A 136 10.47 20.71 -25.14
CA GLY A 136 11.59 20.95 -24.23
C GLY A 136 11.19 21.35 -22.80
N GLU A 137 10.02 21.98 -22.63
CA GLU A 137 9.49 22.40 -21.33
C GLU A 137 8.91 21.20 -20.57
N LEU A 138 8.32 20.25 -21.29
CA LEU A 138 7.83 18.98 -20.75
C LEU A 138 8.96 18.04 -20.27
N ALA A 139 10.21 18.32 -20.65
CA ALA A 139 11.37 17.54 -20.19
C ALA A 139 11.88 17.98 -18.81
N ASP A 140 11.59 19.22 -18.38
CA ASP A 140 11.94 19.71 -17.05
C ASP A 140 10.89 19.29 -16.02
N ARG A 141 11.17 18.19 -15.31
CA ARG A 141 10.27 17.65 -14.28
C ARG A 141 9.97 18.64 -13.16
N ALA A 142 10.92 19.50 -12.78
CA ALA A 142 10.70 20.46 -11.71
C ALA A 142 9.75 21.57 -12.15
N ALA A 143 9.90 22.04 -13.40
CA ALA A 143 8.97 22.99 -14.00
C ALA A 143 7.56 22.41 -14.16
N VAL A 144 7.44 21.19 -14.69
CA VAL A 144 6.16 20.48 -14.82
C VAL A 144 5.47 20.32 -13.47
N ARG A 145 6.19 19.89 -12.43
CA ARG A 145 5.63 19.77 -11.08
C ARG A 145 5.13 21.11 -10.54
N ALA A 146 5.89 22.18 -10.73
CA ALA A 146 5.49 23.52 -10.27
C ALA A 146 4.22 24.03 -10.99
N GLU A 147 4.03 23.68 -12.26
CA GLU A 147 2.79 23.97 -13.00
C GLU A 147 1.61 23.13 -12.50
N GLN A 148 1.82 21.83 -12.25
CA GLN A 148 0.78 20.95 -11.70
C GLN A 148 0.27 21.46 -10.34
N VAL A 149 1.17 21.89 -9.46
CA VAL A 149 0.81 22.51 -8.17
C VAL A 149 -0.04 23.76 -8.38
N ARG A 150 0.34 24.65 -9.30
CA ARG A 150 -0.42 25.86 -9.63
C ARG A 150 -1.80 25.54 -10.23
N ALA A 151 -1.87 24.57 -11.13
CA ALA A 151 -3.12 24.11 -11.72
C ALA A 151 -4.07 23.56 -10.64
N LEU A 152 -3.55 22.76 -9.70
CA LEU A 152 -4.35 22.21 -8.61
C LEU A 152 -4.86 23.30 -7.66
N MET A 153 -4.00 24.26 -7.28
CA MET A 153 -4.40 25.42 -6.47
C MET A 153 -5.50 26.27 -7.12
N ALA A 154 -5.53 26.30 -8.46
CA ALA A 154 -6.54 27.00 -9.24
C ALA A 154 -7.84 26.20 -9.44
N SER A 155 -7.91 24.97 -8.94
CA SER A 155 -9.07 24.08 -9.07
C SER A 155 -9.64 23.65 -7.71
N PRO A 156 -9.88 24.55 -6.74
CA PRO A 156 -10.52 24.16 -5.49
C PRO A 156 -12.00 23.80 -5.72
N LYS A 157 -12.54 22.90 -4.89
CA LYS A 157 -14.00 22.73 -4.79
C LYS A 157 -14.66 24.06 -4.34
N PRO A 158 -15.95 24.30 -4.67
CA PRO A 158 -16.66 25.50 -4.24
C PRO A 158 -16.56 25.71 -2.72
N GLY A 159 -16.18 26.92 -2.30
CA GLY A 159 -16.05 27.28 -0.88
C GLY A 159 -14.79 26.75 -0.17
N ARG A 160 -13.88 26.07 -0.88
CA ARG A 160 -12.64 25.53 -0.33
C ARG A 160 -11.41 26.31 -0.82
N VAL A 161 -10.31 26.17 -0.10
CA VAL A 161 -9.00 26.72 -0.45
C VAL A 161 -7.97 25.60 -0.45
N VAL A 162 -7.19 25.49 -1.51
CA VAL A 162 -6.07 24.56 -1.61
C VAL A 162 -4.78 25.36 -1.43
N THR A 163 -4.05 25.09 -0.36
CA THR A 163 -2.74 25.71 -0.10
C THR A 163 -1.66 25.10 -1.00
N GLU A 164 -0.54 25.80 -1.19
CA GLU A 164 0.60 25.28 -1.95
C GLU A 164 1.15 23.98 -1.36
N GLU A 165 1.24 23.90 -0.03
CA GLU A 165 1.70 22.70 0.68
C GLU A 165 0.78 21.49 0.41
N LEU A 166 -0.53 21.66 0.56
CA LEU A 166 -1.50 20.60 0.26
C LEU A 166 -1.49 20.25 -1.23
N ALA A 167 -1.37 21.23 -2.11
CA ALA A 167 -1.31 20.99 -3.54
C ALA A 167 -0.07 20.17 -3.93
N GLY A 168 1.09 20.50 -3.35
CA GLY A 168 2.31 19.71 -3.50
C GLY A 168 2.12 18.27 -3.05
N ALA A 169 1.57 18.07 -1.84
CA ALA A 169 1.31 16.74 -1.31
C ALA A 169 0.34 15.91 -2.17
N VAL A 170 -0.71 16.54 -2.70
CA VAL A 170 -1.67 15.88 -3.61
C VAL A 170 -1.02 15.47 -4.92
N VAL A 171 -0.21 16.35 -5.55
CA VAL A 171 0.52 16.02 -6.78
C VAL A 171 1.50 14.87 -6.55
N ASP A 172 2.28 14.92 -5.48
CA ASP A 172 3.24 13.85 -5.14
C ASP A 172 2.52 12.52 -4.85
N ALA A 173 1.37 12.57 -4.19
CA ALA A 173 0.53 11.40 -3.92
C ALA A 173 -0.10 10.82 -5.19
N MET A 174 -0.54 11.65 -6.14
CA MET A 174 -1.02 11.18 -7.45
C MET A 174 0.07 10.46 -8.23
N GLU A 175 1.29 11.00 -8.24
CA GLU A 175 2.43 10.34 -8.88
C GLU A 175 2.77 9.02 -8.20
N ALA A 176 2.83 8.99 -6.86
CA ALA A 176 3.07 7.78 -6.11
C ALA A 176 1.99 6.72 -6.38
N TRP A 177 0.72 7.11 -6.36
CA TRP A 177 -0.39 6.23 -6.66
C TRP A 177 -0.34 5.68 -8.09
N HIS A 178 -0.01 6.54 -9.07
CA HIS A 178 0.14 6.11 -10.46
C HIS A 178 1.26 5.07 -10.59
N ARG A 179 2.43 5.33 -10.00
CA ARG A 179 3.56 4.38 -10.00
C ARG A 179 3.15 3.02 -9.43
N LEU A 180 2.48 3.00 -8.28
CA LEU A 180 2.02 1.76 -7.63
C LEU A 180 0.97 1.02 -8.48
N LYS A 181 0.11 1.74 -9.19
CA LYS A 181 -0.93 1.15 -10.04
C LYS A 181 -0.34 0.52 -11.32
N THR A 182 0.73 1.10 -11.85
CA THR A 182 1.42 0.62 -13.06
C THR A 182 2.58 -0.33 -12.77
N GLU A 183 2.84 -0.62 -11.50
CA GLU A 183 3.92 -1.48 -11.03
C GLU A 183 3.78 -2.90 -11.59
N THR A 184 4.85 -3.43 -12.19
CA THR A 184 4.86 -4.84 -12.64
C THR A 184 4.88 -5.79 -11.42
N PRO A 185 4.48 -7.06 -11.57
CA PRO A 185 4.57 -8.04 -10.48
C PRO A 185 5.99 -8.14 -9.88
N GLU A 186 7.02 -8.04 -10.71
CA GLU A 186 8.42 -8.07 -10.27
C GLU A 186 8.78 -6.82 -9.45
N GLN A 187 8.42 -5.62 -9.93
CA GLN A 187 8.65 -4.38 -9.20
C GLN A 187 7.95 -4.37 -7.84
N ARG A 188 6.72 -4.92 -7.80
CA ARG A 188 5.96 -5.10 -6.56
C ARG A 188 6.68 -6.02 -5.58
N ALA A 189 7.16 -7.17 -6.07
CA ALA A 189 7.89 -8.13 -5.24
C ALA A 189 9.16 -7.50 -4.64
N ILE A 190 9.87 -6.69 -5.42
CA ILE A 190 11.05 -5.94 -4.94
C ILE A 190 10.65 -4.95 -3.83
N ARG A 191 9.64 -4.11 -4.07
CA ARG A 191 9.17 -3.12 -3.10
C ARG A 191 8.74 -3.78 -1.78
N GLU A 192 7.95 -4.85 -1.86
CA GLU A 192 7.47 -5.58 -0.69
C GLU A 192 8.62 -6.26 0.07
N ALA A 193 9.63 -6.78 -0.64
CA ALA A 193 10.83 -7.33 -0.01
C ALA A 193 11.64 -6.27 0.75
N PHE A 194 11.82 -5.06 0.19
CA PHE A 194 12.47 -3.95 0.90
C PHE A 194 11.65 -3.45 2.08
N ALA A 195 10.32 -3.40 1.96
CA ALA A 195 9.44 -3.01 3.05
C ALA A 195 9.53 -4.00 4.22
N GLU A 196 9.56 -5.30 3.93
CA GLU A 196 9.72 -6.33 4.96
C GLU A 196 11.11 -6.30 5.60
N ALA A 197 12.17 -6.12 4.79
CA ALA A 197 13.53 -5.94 5.30
C ALA A 197 13.59 -4.76 6.27
N ARG A 198 12.99 -3.61 5.90
CA ARG A 198 12.93 -2.44 6.76
C ARG A 198 12.17 -2.71 8.06
N ARG A 199 11.01 -3.37 7.98
CA ARG A 199 10.21 -3.74 9.14
C ARG A 199 11.01 -4.61 10.12
N LEU A 200 11.79 -5.56 9.62
CA LEU A 200 12.63 -6.44 10.45
C LEU A 200 13.81 -5.67 11.08
N ILE A 201 14.43 -4.74 10.35
CA ILE A 201 15.46 -3.85 10.92
C ILE A 201 14.88 -3.01 12.06
N ASP A 202 13.73 -2.38 11.86
CA ASP A 202 13.12 -1.52 12.89
C ASP A 202 12.68 -2.33 14.12
N LEU A 203 12.34 -3.62 13.96
CA LEU A 203 11.89 -4.49 15.05
C LEU A 203 13.03 -5.18 15.81
N HIS A 204 14.09 -5.60 15.12
CA HIS A 204 15.13 -6.47 15.67
C HIS A 204 16.54 -5.89 15.61
N GLY A 205 16.74 -4.80 14.85
CA GLY A 205 18.06 -4.26 14.53
C GLY A 205 18.62 -4.83 13.24
N GLU A 206 19.58 -4.12 12.65
CA GLU A 206 20.22 -4.47 11.36
C GLU A 206 21.08 -5.75 11.44
N GLU A 207 21.64 -6.04 12.62
CA GLU A 207 22.46 -7.24 12.86
C GLU A 207 21.63 -8.51 13.14
N ASP A 208 20.30 -8.41 13.21
CA ASP A 208 19.46 -9.60 13.38
C ASP A 208 19.52 -10.45 12.09
N PRO A 209 19.77 -11.77 12.19
CA PRO A 209 19.87 -12.63 11.03
C PRO A 209 18.63 -12.61 10.11
N ARG A 210 17.43 -12.34 10.65
CA ARG A 210 16.20 -12.22 9.86
C ARG A 210 16.20 -10.94 9.04
N ALA A 211 16.61 -9.83 9.64
CA ALA A 211 16.75 -8.56 8.95
C ALA A 211 17.78 -8.70 7.83
N PHE A 212 18.93 -9.31 8.12
CA PHE A 212 19.98 -9.53 7.13
C PHE A 212 19.53 -10.44 5.97
N ALA A 213 18.85 -11.56 6.26
CA ALA A 213 18.30 -12.44 5.23
C ALA A 213 17.25 -11.73 4.35
N ALA A 214 16.39 -10.89 4.95
CA ALA A 214 15.41 -10.11 4.20
C ALA A 214 16.07 -9.04 3.31
N ILE A 215 17.14 -8.39 3.78
CA ILE A 215 17.95 -7.46 2.97
C ILE A 215 18.55 -8.19 1.76
N ILE A 216 19.21 -9.34 1.97
CA ILE A 216 19.79 -10.14 0.88
C ILE A 216 18.72 -10.48 -0.16
N ARG A 217 17.56 -10.97 0.28
CA ARG A 217 16.45 -11.29 -0.62
C ARG A 217 15.99 -10.07 -1.41
N ALA A 218 15.84 -8.91 -0.77
CA ALA A 218 15.41 -7.69 -1.43
C ALA A 218 16.43 -7.21 -2.48
N VAL A 219 17.72 -7.27 -2.14
CA VAL A 219 18.83 -6.93 -3.06
C VAL A 219 18.87 -7.89 -4.24
N GLU A 220 18.74 -9.20 -4.01
CA GLU A 220 18.78 -10.19 -5.08
C GLU A 220 17.58 -10.14 -6.03
N LEU A 221 16.41 -9.74 -5.54
CA LEU A 221 15.27 -9.44 -6.40
C LEU A 221 15.52 -8.20 -7.28
N GLN A 222 16.21 -7.19 -6.75
CA GLN A 222 16.49 -5.93 -7.44
C GLN A 222 17.65 -6.02 -8.43
N ASP A 223 18.68 -6.80 -8.11
CA ASP A 223 19.88 -7.02 -8.91
C ASP A 223 20.37 -8.47 -8.75
N PRO A 224 19.87 -9.40 -9.59
CA PRO A 224 20.23 -10.81 -9.50
C PRO A 224 21.74 -11.09 -9.59
N GLY A 225 22.24 -11.91 -8.68
CA GLY A 225 23.64 -12.26 -8.48
C GLY A 225 24.49 -11.17 -7.82
N CYS A 226 23.89 -10.14 -7.22
CA CYS A 226 24.62 -9.05 -6.57
C CYS A 226 25.44 -9.55 -5.38
N CYS A 227 24.86 -10.35 -4.49
CA CYS A 227 25.53 -10.90 -3.33
C CYS A 227 26.69 -11.82 -3.74
N ASP A 228 26.50 -12.68 -4.74
CA ASP A 228 27.58 -13.53 -5.28
C ASP A 228 28.75 -12.68 -5.82
N ARG A 229 28.45 -11.58 -6.52
CA ARG A 229 29.49 -10.66 -7.02
C ARG A 229 30.23 -9.96 -5.88
N MET A 230 29.51 -9.52 -4.85
CA MET A 230 30.09 -8.87 -3.67
C MET A 230 31.01 -9.82 -2.90
N LEU A 231 30.52 -11.03 -2.58
CA LEU A 231 31.31 -12.06 -1.91
C LEU A 231 32.58 -12.39 -2.70
N LYS A 232 32.47 -12.54 -4.02
CA LYS A 232 33.62 -12.81 -4.88
C LYS A 232 34.63 -11.67 -4.91
N ALA A 233 34.19 -10.42 -4.80
CA ALA A 233 35.08 -9.26 -4.70
C ALA A 233 35.92 -9.29 -3.41
N ASP A 234 35.34 -9.85 -2.34
CA ASP A 234 36.01 -10.06 -1.05
C ASP A 234 36.78 -11.40 -0.98
N GLY A 235 36.89 -12.12 -2.09
CA GLY A 235 37.59 -13.40 -2.18
C GLY A 235 36.82 -14.59 -1.63
N ILE A 236 35.55 -14.41 -1.26
CA ILE A 236 34.66 -15.45 -0.77
C ILE A 236 33.95 -16.08 -1.96
N THR A 237 34.13 -17.38 -2.16
CA THR A 237 33.42 -18.13 -3.20
C THR A 237 32.37 -19.00 -2.55
N MET A 238 31.09 -18.73 -2.85
CA MET A 238 30.00 -19.56 -2.35
C MET A 238 30.17 -21.01 -2.83
N PRO A 239 29.95 -22.02 -1.96
CA PRO A 239 30.06 -23.41 -2.36
C PRO A 239 28.98 -23.77 -3.38
N THR A 240 29.24 -24.78 -4.21
CA THR A 240 28.21 -25.30 -5.11
C THR A 240 27.07 -25.91 -4.28
N PRO A 241 25.79 -25.62 -4.60
CA PRO A 241 24.67 -26.29 -3.97
C PRO A 241 24.81 -27.81 -4.11
N THR A 242 24.59 -28.52 -3.01
CA THR A 242 24.63 -29.98 -3.00
C THR A 242 23.30 -30.59 -3.43
N HIS A 243 22.19 -29.92 -3.09
CA HIS A 243 20.81 -30.33 -3.36
C HIS A 243 19.94 -29.08 -3.59
N CYS A 244 18.66 -29.29 -3.92
CA CYS A 244 17.64 -28.25 -3.85
C CYS A 244 16.45 -28.74 -3.02
N THR A 245 15.70 -27.81 -2.42
CA THR A 245 14.36 -28.08 -1.85
C THR A 245 13.38 -28.45 -2.97
N ALA A 246 12.17 -28.91 -2.59
CA ALA A 246 11.11 -29.24 -3.55
C ALA A 246 10.69 -28.02 -4.40
N ASP A 247 10.83 -26.81 -3.86
CA ASP A 247 10.53 -25.55 -4.52
C ASP A 247 11.73 -24.99 -5.32
N GLY A 248 12.86 -25.72 -5.34
CA GLY A 248 14.04 -25.38 -6.13
C GLY A 248 15.08 -24.53 -5.41
N GLU A 249 14.92 -24.25 -4.11
CA GLU A 249 15.90 -23.46 -3.35
C GLU A 249 17.19 -24.27 -3.11
N PRO A 250 18.38 -23.69 -3.34
CA PRO A 250 19.65 -24.41 -3.19
C PRO A 250 19.96 -24.75 -1.73
N LEU A 251 20.46 -25.96 -1.48
CA LEU A 251 20.90 -26.45 -0.18
C LEU A 251 22.42 -26.70 -0.21
N TYR A 252 23.11 -26.16 0.78
CA TYR A 252 24.57 -26.23 0.92
C TYR A 252 24.93 -27.14 2.10
N SER A 253 25.98 -27.96 1.95
CA SER A 253 26.47 -28.75 3.09
C SER A 253 27.29 -27.87 4.03
N LEU A 254 27.24 -28.15 5.32
CA LEU A 254 28.00 -27.38 6.33
C LEU A 254 29.50 -27.48 6.08
N GLU A 255 30.00 -28.62 5.59
CA GLU A 255 31.41 -28.80 5.26
C GLU A 255 31.86 -27.89 4.11
N ALA A 256 31.01 -27.72 3.09
CA ALA A 256 31.32 -26.86 1.96
C ALA A 256 31.25 -25.38 2.33
N VAL A 257 30.34 -25.01 3.26
CA VAL A 257 30.28 -23.66 3.82
C VAL A 257 31.50 -23.38 4.71
N ALA A 258 31.92 -24.35 5.53
CA ALA A 258 33.11 -24.23 6.36
C ALA A 258 34.38 -23.97 5.53
N ASP A 259 34.57 -24.75 4.46
CA ASP A 259 35.69 -24.59 3.53
C ASP A 259 35.67 -23.20 2.86
N ALA A 260 34.50 -22.75 2.40
CA ALA A 260 34.33 -21.45 1.76
C ALA A 260 34.63 -20.26 2.70
N LEU A 261 34.31 -20.39 3.99
CA LEU A 261 34.52 -19.35 5.00
C LEU A 261 35.88 -19.46 5.72
N GLY A 262 36.63 -20.55 5.50
CA GLY A 262 37.82 -20.86 6.29
C GLY A 262 37.53 -21.08 7.77
N ALA A 263 36.35 -21.63 8.08
CA ALA A 263 35.84 -21.86 9.44
C ALA A 263 35.92 -23.35 9.83
N ASP A 264 35.79 -23.64 11.12
CA ASP A 264 35.65 -25.01 11.61
C ASP A 264 34.20 -25.50 11.44
N VAL A 265 34.02 -26.77 11.04
CA VAL A 265 32.69 -27.35 10.81
C VAL A 265 31.89 -27.44 12.11
N ALA A 266 32.52 -27.74 13.25
CA ALA A 266 31.83 -27.86 14.53
C ALA A 266 31.30 -26.50 15.02
N ASP A 267 32.02 -25.41 14.73
CA ASP A 267 31.56 -24.05 15.01
C ASP A 267 30.33 -23.71 14.15
N LEU A 268 30.33 -24.09 12.88
CA LEU A 268 29.16 -23.92 12.01
C LEU A 268 27.98 -24.81 12.38
N GLU A 269 28.22 -26.03 12.88
CA GLU A 269 27.16 -26.90 13.40
C GLU A 269 26.46 -26.26 14.60
N ALA A 270 27.23 -25.72 15.56
CA ALA A 270 26.67 -25.02 16.71
C ALA A 270 25.86 -23.77 16.30
N ILE A 271 26.40 -22.97 15.37
CA ILE A 271 25.69 -21.80 14.83
C ILE A 271 24.41 -22.23 14.10
N ALA A 272 24.46 -23.30 13.31
CA ALA A 272 23.29 -23.80 12.58
C ALA A 272 22.19 -24.32 13.52
N GLU A 273 22.56 -24.97 14.63
CA GLU A 273 21.61 -25.38 15.68
C GLU A 273 20.95 -24.18 16.37
N ASP A 274 21.73 -23.15 16.72
CA ASP A 274 21.20 -21.91 17.30
C ASP A 274 20.25 -21.19 16.32
N MET A 275 20.60 -21.16 15.04
CA MET A 275 19.76 -20.59 13.98
C MET A 275 18.46 -21.39 13.78
N GLU A 276 18.52 -22.72 13.80
CA GLU A 276 17.34 -23.57 13.69
C GLU A 276 16.41 -23.42 14.90
N ALA A 277 16.98 -23.37 16.11
CA ALA A 277 16.22 -23.12 17.35
C ALA A 277 15.54 -21.74 17.35
N ALA A 278 16.14 -20.74 16.69
CA ALA A 278 15.56 -19.41 16.49
C ALA A 278 14.59 -19.32 15.29
N GLY A 279 14.39 -20.42 14.55
CA GLY A 279 13.50 -20.47 13.37
C GLY A 279 14.05 -19.71 12.15
N LEU A 280 15.37 -19.53 12.07
CA LEU A 280 16.06 -18.76 11.03
C LEU A 280 16.48 -19.61 9.84
N THR A 281 16.65 -20.90 10.06
CA THR A 281 17.02 -21.88 9.04
C THR A 281 16.31 -23.20 9.33
N VAL A 282 16.27 -24.08 8.33
CA VAL A 282 15.78 -25.45 8.46
C VAL A 282 16.89 -26.38 8.01
N ARG A 283 17.31 -27.30 8.87
CA ARG A 283 18.28 -28.31 8.48
C ARG A 283 17.57 -29.43 7.72
N HIS A 284 18.04 -29.69 6.51
CA HIS A 284 17.57 -30.82 5.71
C HIS A 284 18.47 -32.03 5.96
N GLN A 285 17.91 -33.12 6.49
CA GLN A 285 18.62 -34.39 6.51
C GLN A 285 18.64 -34.97 5.09
N PRO A 286 19.78 -35.50 4.61
CA PRO A 286 19.83 -36.18 3.33
C PRO A 286 18.87 -37.38 3.36
N ALA A 287 18.08 -37.54 2.30
CA ALA A 287 17.18 -38.67 2.14
C ALA A 287 18.00 -39.96 2.02
N GLY A 288 18.36 -40.59 3.13
CA GLY A 288 19.25 -41.75 3.09
C GLY A 288 19.82 -42.33 4.39
N SER A 289 19.58 -41.77 5.58
CA SER A 289 19.95 -42.47 6.83
C SER A 289 18.74 -43.14 7.46
N LEU A 290 18.32 -44.26 6.87
CA LEU A 290 17.51 -45.25 7.59
C LEU A 290 18.41 -45.88 8.66
N HIS A 291 18.14 -45.57 9.92
CA HIS A 291 18.47 -46.46 11.04
C HIS A 291 17.22 -47.24 11.44
#